data_AF-A0A9E1YME9-F1
#
_entry.id   AF-A0A9E1YME9-F1
#
_cell.length_a   1.000
_cell.length_b   1.000
_cell.length_c   1.000
_cell.angle_alpha   90.00
_cell.angle_beta   90.00
_cell.angle_gamma   90.00
#
_symmetry.space_group_name_H-M   'P 1'
#
loop_
_entity.id
_entity.type
_entity.pdbx_description
1 polymer ?
#
loop_
_entity_poly.entity_id
_entity_poly.type
_entity_poly.pdbx_seq_one_letter_code
_entity_poly.pdbx_strand_id
1 'polypeptide(L)'
;TSSKDLVNQKGGLSGRPISEKSTNIIKFIHEKSNGSIPIIGVGGIMNPDDAIEKIKAGASLIQLYSGFVYSGPSIVKKINKAIIDYRLNQ
;
A
#
# COMPACT_ATOMS: atom_id res chain seq x y z
N THR A 1 -0.12 -0.97 -24.80
CA THR A 1 1.00 -1.73 -24.21
C THR A 1 2.19 -0.81 -24.06
N SER A 2 2.93 -0.88 -22.95
CA SER A 2 4.12 -0.04 -22.71
C SER A 2 5.24 -0.33 -23.72
N SER A 3 6.15 0.62 -23.94
CA SER A 3 7.25 0.45 -24.92
C SER A 3 8.21 -0.68 -24.50
N LYS A 4 8.83 -1.35 -25.47
CA LYS A 4 9.80 -2.43 -25.22
C LYS A 4 10.96 -1.98 -24.32
N ASP A 5 11.39 -0.74 -24.47
CA ASP A 5 12.50 -0.18 -23.71
C ASP A 5 12.16 -0.01 -22.22
N LEU A 6 10.90 0.28 -21.88
CA LEU A 6 10.45 0.36 -20.49
C LEU A 6 10.30 -1.03 -19.85
N VAL A 7 9.85 -2.02 -20.62
CA VAL A 7 9.60 -3.39 -20.10
C VAL A 7 10.89 -4.17 -19.90
N ASN A 8 11.96 -3.87 -20.65
CA ASN A 8 13.24 -4.59 -20.59
C ASN A 8 14.25 -4.01 -19.59
N GLN A 9 13.87 -2.99 -18.79
CA GLN A 9 14.77 -2.44 -17.77
C GLN A 9 15.01 -3.46 -16.64
N LYS A 10 16.25 -3.54 -16.17
CA LYS A 10 16.62 -4.38 -15.03
C LYS A 10 16.38 -3.63 -13.72
N GLY A 11 15.81 -4.30 -12.72
CA GLY A 11 15.61 -3.74 -11.38
C GLY A 11 14.30 -4.17 -10.73
N GLY A 12 13.99 -3.55 -9.58
CA GLY A 12 12.72 -3.75 -8.86
C GLY A 12 11.66 -2.75 -9.31
N LEU A 13 10.44 -3.24 -9.57
CA LEU A 13 9.29 -2.40 -9.86
C LEU A 13 8.63 -1.93 -8.55
N SER A 14 8.30 -0.65 -8.46
CA SER A 14 7.60 -0.05 -7.31
C SER A 14 6.40 0.79 -7.74
N GLY A 15 5.66 1.33 -6.78
CA GLY A 15 4.50 2.19 -7.04
C GLY A 15 3.23 1.42 -7.45
N ARG A 16 2.32 2.11 -8.14
CA ARG A 16 0.98 1.59 -8.49
C ARG A 16 0.97 0.16 -9.05
N PRO A 17 1.89 -0.24 -9.96
CA PRO A 17 1.87 -1.58 -10.55
C PRO A 17 1.98 -2.73 -9.54
N ILE A 18 2.55 -2.50 -8.36
CA ILE A 18 2.71 -3.55 -7.33
C ILE A 18 1.64 -3.49 -6.23
N SER A 19 0.65 -2.59 -6.33
CA SER A 19 -0.34 -2.37 -5.26
C SER A 19 -1.14 -3.64 -4.97
N GLU A 20 -1.79 -4.21 -5.98
CA GLU A 20 -2.64 -5.39 -5.82
C GLU A 20 -1.87 -6.60 -5.28
N LYS A 21 -0.73 -6.92 -5.92
CA LYS A 21 0.13 -8.05 -5.51
C LYS A 21 0.55 -7.92 -4.04
N SER A 22 0.97 -6.74 -3.62
CA SER A 22 1.39 -6.54 -2.22
C SER A 22 0.21 -6.57 -1.25
N THR A 23 -0.98 -6.09 -1.63
CA THR A 23 -2.19 -6.21 -0.79
C THR A 23 -2.57 -7.68 -0.58
N ASN A 24 -2.52 -8.49 -1.65
CA ASN A 24 -2.84 -9.92 -1.57
C ASN A 24 -1.86 -10.69 -0.68
N ILE A 25 -0.57 -10.33 -0.70
CA ILE A 25 0.43 -10.95 0.19
C ILE A 25 0.15 -10.60 1.66
N ILE A 26 -0.20 -9.34 1.96
CA ILE A 26 -0.57 -8.92 3.32
C ILE A 26 -1.75 -9.75 3.82
N LYS A 27 -2.81 -9.84 3.01
CA LYS A 27 -4.00 -10.64 3.32
C LYS A 27 -3.64 -12.10 3.60
N PHE A 28 -2.85 -12.71 2.72
CA PHE A 28 -2.41 -14.09 2.89
C PHE A 28 -1.65 -14.30 4.21
N ILE A 29 -0.70 -13.44 4.55
CA ILE A 29 0.07 -13.56 5.79
C ILE A 29 -0.83 -13.34 7.02
N HIS A 30 -1.73 -12.35 6.96
CA HIS A 30 -2.66 -12.08 8.04
C HIS A 30 -3.57 -13.29 8.32
N GLU A 31 -4.15 -13.87 7.27
CA GLU A 31 -4.99 -15.08 7.36
C GLU A 31 -4.20 -16.28 7.87
N LYS A 32 -2.98 -16.52 7.36
CA LYS A 32 -2.16 -17.67 7.79
C LYS A 32 -1.65 -17.55 9.21
N SER A 33 -1.44 -16.34 9.70
CA SER A 33 -1.03 -16.08 11.07
C SER A 33 -2.22 -15.94 12.03
N ASN A 34 -3.47 -16.01 11.56
CA ASN A 34 -4.67 -15.65 12.33
C ASN A 34 -4.50 -14.28 13.04
N GLY A 35 -3.87 -13.32 12.37
CA GLY A 35 -3.58 -11.99 12.89
C GLY A 35 -2.56 -11.93 14.05
N SER A 36 -1.87 -13.02 14.37
CA SER A 36 -0.88 -13.06 15.47
C SER A 36 0.44 -12.33 15.16
N ILE A 37 0.74 -12.09 13.88
CA ILE A 37 1.96 -11.40 13.43
C ILE A 37 1.57 -9.99 13.00
N PRO A 38 2.12 -8.93 13.64
CA PRO A 38 1.95 -7.57 13.15
C PRO A 38 2.58 -7.39 11.77
N ILE A 39 1.84 -6.79 10.83
CA ILE A 39 2.30 -6.58 9.44
C ILE A 39 2.44 -5.09 9.16
N ILE A 40 3.58 -4.70 8.59
CA ILE A 40 3.76 -3.38 7.97
C ILE A 40 3.41 -3.51 6.48
N GLY A 41 2.29 -2.93 6.07
CA GLY A 41 1.81 -2.97 4.70
C GLY A 41 2.56 -1.98 3.81
N VAL A 42 3.23 -2.49 2.79
CA VAL A 42 4.05 -1.69 1.85
C VAL A 42 3.73 -2.09 0.41
N GLY A 43 3.90 -1.14 -0.51
CA GLY A 43 3.81 -1.38 -1.95
C GLY A 43 2.59 -0.72 -2.57
N GLY A 44 2.84 0.22 -3.49
CA GLY A 44 1.79 0.81 -4.33
C GLY A 44 0.76 1.70 -3.63
N ILE A 45 1.07 2.23 -2.44
CA ILE A 45 0.23 3.23 -1.77
C ILE A 45 0.42 4.59 -2.45
N MET A 46 -0.53 4.97 -3.30
CA MET A 46 -0.50 6.21 -4.10
C MET A 46 -1.53 7.24 -3.64
N ASN A 47 -2.52 6.83 -2.85
CA ASN A 47 -3.60 7.67 -2.34
C ASN A 47 -4.12 7.12 -0.98
N PRO A 48 -5.05 7.83 -0.30
CA PRO A 48 -5.62 7.38 0.97
C PRO A 48 -6.38 6.04 0.89
N ASP A 49 -7.08 5.77 -0.21
CA ASP A 49 -7.85 4.53 -0.34
C ASP A 49 -6.92 3.31 -0.40
N ASP A 50 -5.81 3.42 -1.12
CA ASP A 50 -4.78 2.37 -1.17
C ASP A 50 -4.25 2.04 0.24
N ALA A 51 -4.09 3.06 1.10
CA ALA A 51 -3.68 2.86 2.49
C ALA A 51 -4.74 2.11 3.30
N ILE A 52 -6.02 2.46 3.12
CA ILE A 52 -7.14 1.77 3.77
C ILE A 52 -7.25 0.33 3.28
N GLU A 53 -7.01 0.05 2.00
CA GLU A 53 -6.99 -1.32 1.48
C GLU A 53 -5.93 -2.20 2.16
N LYS A 54 -4.73 -1.66 2.41
CA LYS A 54 -3.69 -2.39 3.16
C LYS A 54 -4.13 -2.70 4.59
N ILE A 55 -4.75 -1.74 5.26
CA ILE A 55 -5.26 -1.90 6.63
C ILE A 55 -6.38 -2.95 6.66
N LYS A 56 -7.33 -2.89 5.73
CA LYS A 56 -8.41 -3.90 5.58
C LYS A 56 -7.86 -5.29 5.27
N ALA A 57 -6.74 -5.39 4.55
CA ALA A 57 -6.06 -6.65 4.30
C ALA A 57 -5.34 -7.22 5.53
N GLY A 58 -5.29 -6.50 6.66
CA GLY A 58 -4.70 -6.97 7.91
C GLY A 58 -3.36 -6.33 8.27
N ALA A 59 -2.95 -5.26 7.58
CA ALA A 59 -1.77 -4.48 7.98
C ALA A 59 -2.05 -3.70 9.28
N SER A 60 -1.10 -3.77 10.22
CA SER A 60 -1.13 -3.01 11.47
C SER A 60 -0.60 -1.58 11.28
N LEU A 61 0.41 -1.44 10.40
CA LEU A 61 1.04 -0.18 10.01
C LEU A 61 1.19 -0.14 8.49
N ILE A 62 1.51 1.02 7.93
CA ILE A 62 1.81 1.17 6.51
C ILE A 62 3.08 2.00 6.30
N GLN A 63 3.77 1.76 5.19
CA GLN A 63 4.89 2.56 4.73
C GLN A 63 4.68 2.97 3.26
N LEU A 64 4.97 4.22 2.94
CA LEU A 64 4.81 4.77 1.61
C LEU A 64 6.12 5.35 1.08
N TYR A 65 6.33 5.23 -0.24
CA TYR A 65 7.49 5.81 -0.92
C TYR A 65 7.07 6.43 -2.25
N SER A 66 6.71 5.63 -3.25
CA SER A 66 6.37 6.16 -4.59
C SER A 66 5.22 7.16 -4.52
N GLY A 67 4.20 6.92 -3.68
CA GLY A 67 3.13 7.89 -3.44
C GLY A 67 3.62 9.24 -2.92
N PHE A 68 4.66 9.25 -2.06
CA PHE A 68 5.32 10.48 -1.60
C PHE A 68 6.02 11.20 -2.76
N VAL A 69 6.83 10.46 -3.53
CA VAL A 69 7.60 10.99 -4.65
C VAL A 69 6.69 11.67 -5.67
N TYR A 70 5.55 11.04 -6.01
CA TYR A 70 4.65 11.53 -7.05
C TYR A 70 3.53 12.47 -6.57
N SER A 71 3.15 12.42 -5.28
CA SER A 71 2.03 13.23 -4.75
C SER A 71 2.46 14.30 -3.74
N GLY A 72 3.74 14.34 -3.39
CA GLY A 72 4.31 15.26 -2.43
C GLY A 72 3.86 15.01 -0.98
N PRO A 73 4.32 15.83 -0.02
CA PRO A 73 4.12 15.59 1.41
C PRO A 73 2.66 15.63 1.86
N SER A 74 1.77 16.27 1.09
CA SER A 74 0.35 16.38 1.43
C SER A 74 -0.35 15.02 1.57
N ILE A 75 0.16 13.98 0.90
CA ILE A 75 -0.41 12.62 0.93
C ILE A 75 -0.41 12.03 2.35
N VAL A 76 0.59 12.35 3.17
CA VAL A 76 0.71 11.85 4.54
C VAL A 76 -0.48 12.33 5.38
N LYS A 77 -0.79 13.63 5.30
CA LYS A 77 -1.94 14.22 6.00
C LYS A 77 -3.27 13.61 5.53
N LYS A 78 -3.42 13.41 4.21
CA LYS A 78 -4.65 12.83 3.62
C LYS A 78 -4.85 11.37 4.07
N ILE A 79 -3.79 10.57 4.07
CA ILE A 79 -3.80 9.19 4.57
C ILE A 79 -4.19 9.15 6.05
N ASN A 80 -3.55 9.96 6.89
CA ASN A 80 -3.86 9.99 8.32
C ASN A 80 -5.32 10.38 8.59
N LYS A 81 -5.86 11.35 7.84
CA LYS A 81 -7.28 11.71 7.95
C LYS A 81 -8.19 10.54 7.56
N ALA A 82 -7.93 9.88 6.43
CA ALA A 82 -8.72 8.72 6.01
C ALA A 82 -8.65 7.56 7.01
N ILE A 83 -7.51 7.33 7.65
CA ILE A 83 -7.37 6.29 8.69
C ILE A 83 -8.19 6.64 9.92
N ILE A 84 -8.20 7.90 10.36
CA ILE A 84 -9.05 8.37 11.47
C ILE A 84 -10.52 8.18 11.10
N ASP A 85 -10.93 8.67 9.93
CA ASP A 85 -12.32 8.58 9.48
C ASP A 85 -12.76 7.11 9.35
N TYR A 86 -11.91 6.23 8.81
CA TYR A 86 -12.18 4.80 8.72
C TYR A 86 -12.38 4.16 10.10
N ARG A 87 -11.51 4.47 11.07
CA ARG A 87 -11.58 3.89 12.43
C ARG A 87 -12.77 4.39 13.25
N LEU A 88 -13.24 5.62 13.01
CA LEU A 88 -14.40 6.19 13.71
C LEU A 88 -15.74 5.70 13.15
N ASN A 89 -15.77 5.23 11.90
CA ASN A 89 -16.98 4.74 11.23
C ASN A 89 -17.04 3.21 11.11
N GLN A 90 -16.21 2.49 11.87
CA GLN A 90 -16.27 1.05 12.08
C GLN A 90 -17.08 0.77 13.35
#